data_AF-A0AAW7U9T7-F1
#
_entry.id   AF-A0AAW7U9T7-F1
#
_cell.length_a   1.000
_cell.length_b   1.000
_cell.length_c   1.000
_cell.angle_alpha   90.00
_cell.angle_beta   90.00
_cell.angle_gamma   90.00
#
_symmetry.space_group_name_H-M   'P 1'
#
loop_
_entity.id
_entity.type
_entity.pdbx_description
1 polymer ?
#
loop_
_entity_poly.entity_id
_entity_poly.type
_entity_poly.pdbx_seq_one_letter_code
_entity_poly.pdbx_strand_id
1 'polypeptide(L)'
;MEYLSAKCKNLILYWDVTLFHENQKEFHIHPYIKNEELVCIFNKNHPKIFDDSYCSVFYGKKIIFQEKIQSDPKKHESFCIAGNDENPHFYSCDNSKLADNFGHNPNNPYYLTPVFFKKEVMQKYYESDKYEVQDGSLRCQGLWSIHIDNGLPNHVSVFLGDLGRDMPYKEQQYWKLFNVPPESLKISEGSFRRSFLGEFADSSSPEFRFKSEFEQLNNKWKEHFGWNLFLPLSQEDQHFFENIRTLIADSQREFDNVIFALAKSTIDSLNVKDMRTFLGKDCNDESKSLQLFEEILIKLHVLNALDKVNFLRNIQNLRSSSSAHRKGKQFEKLKSQTVLLQNKQYQNYVESVLNTFAELCKELIKHLSFET
;
A
#
# COMPACT_ATOMS: atom_id res chain seq x y z
N MET A 1 1.40 19.46 -19.73
CA MET A 1 0.82 19.14 -21.06
C MET A 1 0.99 17.66 -21.38
N GLU A 2 2.20 17.10 -21.26
CA GLU A 2 2.48 15.68 -21.58
C GLU A 2 1.56 14.65 -20.88
N TYR A 3 1.27 14.81 -19.58
CA TYR A 3 0.33 13.93 -18.86
C TYR A 3 -1.10 13.95 -19.45
N LEU A 4 -1.60 15.13 -19.84
CA LEU A 4 -2.94 15.30 -20.41
C LEU A 4 -3.04 14.66 -21.79
N SER A 5 -2.01 14.85 -22.61
CA SER A 5 -1.91 14.22 -23.93
C SER A 5 -1.78 12.70 -23.83
N ALA A 6 -1.00 12.18 -22.87
CA ALA A 6 -0.85 10.73 -22.65
C ALA A 6 -2.15 10.05 -22.20
N LYS A 7 -3.06 10.79 -21.54
CA LYS A 7 -4.36 10.29 -21.08
C LYS A 7 -5.52 10.66 -22.01
N CYS A 8 -5.25 11.32 -23.15
CA CYS A 8 -6.27 11.83 -24.08
C CYS A 8 -7.34 12.69 -23.39
N LYS A 9 -6.95 13.53 -22.42
CA LYS A 9 -7.87 14.40 -21.68
C LYS A 9 -7.60 15.87 -21.97
N ASN A 10 -8.67 16.65 -22.17
CA ASN A 10 -8.59 18.11 -22.18
C ASN A 10 -8.60 18.64 -20.74
N LEU A 11 -7.89 19.73 -20.48
CA LEU A 11 -7.95 20.42 -19.19
C LEU A 11 -8.91 21.60 -19.28
N ILE A 12 -9.83 21.70 -18.32
CA ILE A 12 -10.72 22.84 -18.16
C ILE A 12 -10.29 23.58 -16.91
N LEU A 13 -9.85 24.83 -17.06
CA LEU A 13 -9.58 25.73 -15.96
C LEU A 13 -10.79 26.64 -15.76
N TYR A 14 -11.32 26.69 -14.55
CA TYR A 14 -12.37 27.62 -14.14
C TYR A 14 -11.78 28.64 -13.17
N TRP A 15 -12.16 29.90 -13.31
CA TRP A 15 -11.84 30.93 -12.32
C TRP A 15 -12.96 31.94 -12.21
N ASP A 16 -13.09 32.48 -11.02
CA ASP A 16 -13.97 33.58 -10.66
C ASP A 16 -13.18 34.65 -9.92
N VAL A 17 -13.30 35.91 -10.36
CA VAL A 17 -12.69 37.05 -9.70
C VAL A 17 -13.80 38.02 -9.33
N THR A 18 -13.94 38.29 -8.04
CA THR A 18 -14.89 39.27 -7.52
C THR A 18 -14.12 40.50 -7.04
N LEU A 19 -14.51 41.68 -7.55
CA LEU A 19 -13.95 42.97 -7.17
C LEU A 19 -15.06 43.81 -6.51
N PHE A 20 -14.75 44.44 -5.37
CA PHE A 20 -15.67 45.32 -4.63
C PHE A 20 -15.28 46.78 -4.85
N HIS A 21 -16.30 47.65 -4.91
CA HIS A 21 -16.14 49.08 -5.17
C HIS A 21 -17.12 49.90 -4.30
N GLU A 22 -16.63 51.03 -3.78
CA GLU A 22 -17.41 51.94 -2.93
C GLU A 22 -18.38 52.83 -3.73
N ASN A 23 -18.14 53.05 -5.02
CA ASN A 23 -18.94 53.93 -5.87
C ASN A 23 -19.29 53.29 -7.21
N GLN A 24 -20.44 53.64 -7.78
CA GLN A 24 -20.83 53.21 -9.13
C GLN A 24 -19.92 53.87 -10.18
N LYS A 25 -18.89 53.14 -10.64
CA LYS A 25 -18.12 53.53 -11.81
C LYS A 25 -18.74 52.95 -13.09
N GLU A 26 -18.92 53.77 -14.12
CA GLU A 26 -19.19 53.29 -15.47
C GLU A 26 -17.88 52.73 -16.04
N PHE A 27 -17.77 51.40 -16.08
CA PHE A 27 -16.73 50.74 -16.85
C PHE A 27 -17.27 50.50 -18.27
N HIS A 28 -16.51 50.89 -19.29
CA HIS A 28 -16.77 50.44 -20.67
C HIS A 28 -16.46 48.95 -20.75
N ILE A 29 -17.48 48.12 -20.52
CA ILE A 29 -17.34 46.67 -20.47
C ILE A 29 -17.55 46.13 -21.89
N HIS A 30 -16.56 45.41 -22.43
CA HIS A 30 -16.79 44.51 -23.54
C HIS A 30 -17.45 43.24 -23.00
N PRO A 31 -18.75 42.97 -23.26
CA PRO A 31 -19.55 42.14 -22.36
C PRO A 31 -19.33 40.64 -22.51
N TYR A 32 -18.53 40.19 -23.48
CA TYR A 32 -18.44 38.76 -23.78
C TYR A 32 -17.23 38.47 -24.65
N ILE A 33 -16.25 37.73 -24.12
CA ILE A 33 -15.18 37.16 -24.94
C ILE A 33 -15.47 35.67 -25.04
N LYS A 34 -15.83 35.20 -26.25
CA LYS A 34 -16.02 33.78 -26.53
C LYS A 34 -15.23 33.40 -27.77
N ASN A 35 -14.26 32.51 -27.60
CA ASN A 35 -13.67 31.75 -28.67
C ASN A 35 -13.71 30.26 -28.31
N GLU A 36 -13.13 29.40 -29.15
CA GLU A 36 -13.17 27.94 -28.96
C GLU A 36 -12.49 27.48 -27.65
N GLU A 37 -11.52 28.25 -27.15
CA GLU A 37 -10.70 27.91 -26.00
C GLU A 37 -11.02 28.72 -24.75
N LEU A 38 -11.68 29.86 -24.87
CA LEU A 38 -11.85 30.84 -23.81
C LEU A 38 -13.28 31.39 -23.83
N VAL A 39 -13.96 31.29 -22.70
CA VAL A 39 -15.23 32.00 -22.47
C VAL A 39 -15.09 32.84 -21.22
N CYS A 40 -15.26 34.15 -21.36
CA CYS A 40 -15.27 35.11 -20.27
C CYS A 40 -16.61 35.85 -20.25
N ILE A 41 -17.26 35.86 -19.10
CA ILE A 41 -18.53 36.55 -18.85
C ILE A 41 -18.29 37.56 -17.74
N PHE A 42 -18.60 38.81 -18.03
CA PHE A 42 -18.60 39.87 -17.04
C PHE A 42 -20.03 40.09 -16.55
N ASN A 43 -20.24 40.04 -15.24
CA ASN A 43 -21.53 40.34 -14.65
C ASN A 43 -21.41 41.44 -13.60
N LYS A 44 -22.27 42.46 -13.71
CA LYS A 44 -22.39 43.54 -12.72
C LYS A 44 -23.50 43.17 -11.77
N ASN A 45 -23.16 42.89 -10.52
CA ASN A 45 -24.13 42.55 -9.49
C ASN A 45 -24.19 43.65 -8.42
N HIS A 46 -25.39 43.89 -7.90
CA HIS A 46 -25.59 44.66 -6.68
C HIS A 46 -25.91 43.65 -5.57
N PRO A 47 -24.91 43.11 -4.86
CA PRO A 47 -25.18 42.13 -3.83
C PRO A 47 -25.95 42.84 -2.70
N LYS A 48 -27.23 42.49 -2.51
CA LYS A 48 -28.08 42.99 -1.41
C LYS A 48 -27.57 42.62 0.00
N ILE A 49 -26.42 41.97 0.10
CA ILE A 49 -25.87 41.37 1.32
C ILE A 49 -24.88 42.31 2.03
N PHE A 50 -24.32 43.30 1.32
CA PHE A 50 -23.36 44.25 1.89
C PHE A 50 -23.85 45.67 1.62
N ASP A 51 -24.06 46.45 2.69
CA ASP A 51 -24.45 47.87 2.66
C ASP A 51 -23.64 48.63 1.58
N ASP A 52 -24.37 49.23 0.64
CA ASP A 52 -23.93 50.19 -0.38
C ASP A 52 -22.65 49.87 -1.19
N SER A 53 -22.24 48.60 -1.27
CA SER A 53 -21.05 48.19 -2.04
C SER A 53 -21.41 47.57 -3.38
N TYR A 54 -20.80 48.10 -4.45
CA TYR A 54 -20.93 47.57 -5.80
C TYR A 54 -19.91 46.44 -6.01
N CYS A 55 -20.29 45.33 -6.66
CA CYS A 55 -19.32 44.32 -7.05
C CYS A 55 -19.35 44.00 -8.55
N SER A 56 -18.17 43.73 -9.08
CA SER A 56 -17.97 43.21 -10.43
C SER A 56 -17.47 41.79 -10.33
N VAL A 57 -18.15 40.85 -11.00
CA VAL A 57 -17.71 39.46 -11.04
C VAL A 57 -17.30 39.08 -12.46
N PHE A 58 -16.08 38.55 -12.56
CA PHE A 58 -15.52 38.03 -13.79
C PHE A 58 -15.43 36.51 -13.71
N TYR A 59 -16.24 35.84 -14.53
CA TYR A 59 -16.18 34.39 -14.69
C TYR A 59 -15.44 34.05 -15.95
N GLY A 60 -14.51 33.09 -15.88
CA GLY A 60 -13.82 32.59 -17.05
C GLY A 60 -13.64 31.09 -17.03
N LYS A 61 -13.67 30.50 -18.23
CA LYS A 61 -13.15 29.15 -18.44
C LYS A 61 -12.15 29.15 -19.59
N LYS A 62 -11.04 28.42 -19.41
CA LYS A 62 -10.11 28.09 -20.49
C LYS A 62 -10.09 26.58 -20.71
N ILE A 63 -10.29 26.17 -21.95
CA ILE A 63 -10.06 24.80 -22.40
C ILE A 63 -8.66 24.76 -22.98
N ILE A 64 -7.81 23.90 -22.42
CA ILE A 64 -6.52 23.59 -22.99
C ILE A 64 -6.69 22.24 -23.69
N PHE A 65 -6.79 22.28 -25.01
CA PHE A 65 -6.88 21.10 -25.83
C PHE A 65 -5.55 20.35 -25.80
N GLN A 66 -5.62 19.03 -25.68
CA GLN A 66 -4.43 18.23 -25.91
C GLN A 66 -4.04 18.29 -27.39
N GLU A 67 -2.73 18.36 -27.66
CA GLU A 67 -2.24 18.08 -29.01
C GLU A 67 -2.55 16.61 -29.33
N LYS A 68 -3.12 16.35 -30.52
CA LYS A 68 -3.34 14.99 -31.01
C LYS A 68 -2.00 14.31 -31.23
N ILE A 69 -1.48 13.66 -30.22
CA ILE A 69 -0.41 12.68 -30.40
C ILE A 69 -1.08 11.49 -31.11
N GLN A 70 -0.69 11.21 -32.35
CA GLN A 70 -0.98 9.91 -32.96
C GLN A 70 -0.31 8.85 -32.09
N SER A 71 -1.09 8.25 -31.19
CA SER A 71 -0.60 7.16 -30.37
C SER A 71 -0.44 5.93 -31.27
N ASP A 72 0.73 5.32 -31.25
CA ASP A 72 0.92 3.99 -31.83
C ASP A 72 -0.18 3.04 -31.30
N PRO A 73 -0.66 2.10 -32.14
CA PRO A 73 -1.67 1.14 -31.70
C PRO A 73 -1.16 0.41 -30.45
N LYS A 74 -2.00 0.39 -29.40
CA LYS A 74 -1.66 -0.21 -28.11
C LYS A 74 -1.36 -1.69 -28.33
N LYS A 75 -0.11 -2.08 -28.04
CA LYS A 75 0.34 -3.47 -28.11
C LYS A 75 -0.06 -4.19 -26.83
N HIS A 76 -0.37 -5.48 -26.97
CA HIS A 76 -0.78 -6.35 -25.88
C HIS A 76 -0.01 -7.67 -25.97
N GLU A 77 0.42 -8.17 -24.82
CA GLU A 77 0.99 -9.51 -24.72
C GLU A 77 -0.10 -10.59 -24.65
N SER A 78 0.35 -11.84 -24.70
CA SER A 78 -0.48 -13.01 -24.43
C SER A 78 0.08 -13.80 -23.27
N PHE A 79 -0.80 -14.31 -22.42
CA PHE A 79 -0.46 -15.02 -21.19
C PHE A 79 -1.07 -16.41 -21.18
N CYS A 80 -0.35 -17.35 -20.57
CA CYS A 80 -0.78 -18.70 -20.25
C CYS A 80 -1.88 -18.63 -19.20
N ILE A 81 -3.06 -19.16 -19.55
CA ILE A 81 -4.25 -19.21 -18.68
C ILE A 81 -4.86 -20.61 -18.60
N ALA A 82 -4.29 -21.58 -19.32
CA ALA A 82 -4.74 -22.97 -19.34
C ALA A 82 -3.59 -23.87 -19.81
N GLY A 83 -3.77 -25.19 -19.66
CA GLY A 83 -2.74 -26.18 -19.98
C GLY A 83 -1.78 -26.43 -18.81
N ASN A 84 -0.62 -26.97 -19.14
CA ASN A 84 0.43 -27.34 -18.19
C ASN A 84 1.81 -26.85 -18.66
N ASP A 85 2.86 -27.16 -17.91
CA ASP A 85 4.23 -26.75 -18.25
C ASP A 85 4.69 -27.32 -19.61
N GLU A 86 4.19 -28.48 -20.02
CA GLU A 86 4.53 -29.12 -21.31
C GLU A 86 3.74 -28.54 -22.49
N ASN A 87 2.47 -28.22 -22.28
CA ASN A 87 1.52 -27.73 -23.28
C ASN A 87 0.75 -26.50 -22.76
N PRO A 88 1.42 -25.33 -22.65
CA PRO A 88 0.78 -24.10 -22.19
C PRO A 88 -0.10 -23.46 -23.26
N HIS A 89 -1.28 -22.96 -22.87
CA HIS A 89 -2.21 -22.29 -23.78
C HIS A 89 -2.25 -20.78 -23.50
N PHE A 90 -1.79 -20.00 -24.49
CA PHE A 90 -1.68 -18.54 -24.39
C PHE A 90 -2.84 -17.80 -25.04
N TYR A 91 -3.31 -16.75 -24.37
CA TYR A 91 -4.37 -15.88 -24.86
C TYR A 91 -4.00 -14.41 -24.66
N SER A 92 -4.43 -13.56 -25.58
CA SER A 92 -4.13 -12.13 -25.54
C SER A 92 -4.83 -11.44 -24.36
N CYS A 93 -4.14 -10.53 -23.68
CA CYS A 93 -4.76 -9.65 -22.68
C CYS A 93 -5.53 -8.47 -23.31
N ASP A 94 -5.57 -8.35 -24.64
CA ASP A 94 -6.31 -7.29 -25.33
C ASP A 94 -7.82 -7.42 -25.08
N ASN A 95 -8.39 -6.47 -24.34
CA ASN A 95 -9.80 -6.48 -23.96
C ASN A 95 -10.76 -6.55 -25.16
N SER A 96 -10.35 -6.07 -26.35
CA SER A 96 -11.18 -6.17 -27.56
C SER A 96 -11.35 -7.60 -28.08
N LYS A 97 -10.45 -8.51 -27.65
CA LYS A 97 -10.43 -9.93 -28.00
C LYS A 97 -11.01 -10.83 -26.91
N LEU A 98 -11.33 -10.29 -25.74
CA LEU A 98 -11.92 -11.07 -24.64
C LEU A 98 -13.40 -11.33 -24.88
N ALA A 99 -13.91 -12.38 -24.25
CA ALA A 99 -15.34 -12.71 -24.25
C ALA A 99 -16.12 -11.80 -23.29
N ASP A 100 -17.40 -11.61 -23.58
CA ASP A 100 -18.35 -10.98 -22.68
C ASP A 100 -19.66 -11.79 -22.55
N ASN A 101 -20.52 -11.36 -21.63
CA ASN A 101 -21.83 -11.99 -21.40
C ASN A 101 -22.89 -11.61 -22.46
N PHE A 102 -22.51 -10.86 -23.50
CA PHE A 102 -23.40 -10.35 -24.54
C PHE A 102 -23.12 -10.99 -25.92
N GLY A 103 -22.23 -11.98 -25.97
CA GLY A 103 -21.93 -12.77 -27.17
C GLY A 103 -20.71 -12.31 -27.96
N HIS A 104 -19.94 -11.36 -27.44
CA HIS A 104 -18.65 -10.97 -28.04
C HIS A 104 -17.62 -12.08 -27.80
N ASN A 105 -16.87 -12.47 -28.83
CA ASN A 105 -15.79 -13.47 -28.80
C ASN A 105 -16.08 -14.72 -27.92
N PRO A 106 -17.17 -15.48 -28.15
CA PRO A 106 -17.67 -16.49 -27.20
C PRO A 106 -16.70 -17.66 -26.91
N ASN A 107 -15.68 -17.85 -27.76
CA ASN A 107 -14.67 -18.90 -27.61
C ASN A 107 -13.37 -18.40 -26.94
N ASN A 108 -13.32 -17.13 -26.52
CA ASN A 108 -12.15 -16.53 -25.88
C ASN A 108 -12.34 -16.46 -24.35
N PRO A 109 -11.27 -16.23 -23.58
CA PRO A 109 -11.36 -16.04 -22.13
C PRO A 109 -12.13 -14.76 -21.76
N TYR A 110 -12.72 -14.79 -20.57
CA TYR A 110 -13.41 -13.65 -19.97
C TYR A 110 -12.43 -12.68 -19.31
N TYR A 111 -12.89 -11.46 -19.04
CA TYR A 111 -12.13 -10.43 -18.34
C TYR A 111 -11.49 -10.92 -17.04
N LEU A 112 -12.29 -11.58 -16.20
CA LEU A 112 -11.91 -12.06 -14.86
C LEU A 112 -11.20 -13.43 -14.88
N THR A 113 -10.66 -13.86 -16.02
CA THR A 113 -9.81 -15.05 -16.07
C THR A 113 -8.50 -14.75 -15.30
N PRO A 114 -8.18 -15.50 -14.23
CA PRO A 114 -6.96 -15.27 -13.47
C PRO A 114 -5.74 -15.74 -14.26
N VAL A 115 -4.68 -14.93 -14.24
CA VAL A 115 -3.36 -15.23 -14.79
C VAL A 115 -2.38 -15.32 -13.63
N PHE A 116 -1.57 -16.37 -13.58
CA PHE A 116 -0.67 -16.64 -12.47
C PHE A 116 0.79 -16.37 -12.83
N PHE A 117 1.53 -15.89 -11.83
CA PHE A 117 2.92 -15.50 -11.95
C PHE A 117 3.71 -15.97 -10.73
N LYS A 118 4.96 -16.38 -10.94
CA LYS A 118 5.88 -16.65 -9.83
C LYS A 118 6.09 -15.38 -8.98
N LYS A 119 6.22 -15.52 -7.66
CA LYS A 119 6.32 -14.39 -6.72
C LYS A 119 7.49 -13.44 -7.03
N GLU A 120 8.54 -13.96 -7.66
CA GLU A 120 9.75 -13.26 -8.09
C GLU A 120 9.48 -12.08 -9.02
N VAL A 121 8.33 -12.06 -9.72
CA VAL A 121 7.89 -10.88 -10.50
C VAL A 121 7.82 -9.61 -9.64
N MET A 122 7.62 -9.75 -8.32
CA MET A 122 7.52 -8.64 -7.40
C MET A 122 8.87 -8.02 -7.03
N GLN A 123 9.98 -8.73 -7.25
CA GLN A 123 11.32 -8.29 -6.81
C GLN A 123 11.68 -6.91 -7.38
N LYS A 124 11.44 -6.69 -8.68
CA LYS A 124 11.68 -5.41 -9.36
C LYS A 124 10.97 -4.24 -8.67
N TYR A 125 9.75 -4.48 -8.17
CA TYR A 125 8.91 -3.43 -7.59
C TYR A 125 9.30 -3.12 -6.15
N TYR A 126 9.78 -4.10 -5.41
CA TYR A 126 10.26 -3.89 -4.04
C TYR A 126 11.66 -3.24 -3.95
N GLU A 127 12.45 -3.28 -5.02
CA GLU A 127 13.81 -2.73 -5.05
C GLU A 127 13.87 -1.25 -5.45
N SER A 128 12.72 -0.61 -5.73
CA SER A 128 12.68 0.78 -6.20
C SER A 128 11.52 1.57 -5.61
N ASP A 129 11.86 2.74 -5.05
CA ASP A 129 10.90 3.72 -4.49
C ASP A 129 9.94 4.32 -5.53
N LYS A 130 10.12 4.00 -6.82
CA LYS A 130 9.20 4.39 -7.91
C LYS A 130 7.89 3.63 -7.87
N TYR A 131 7.85 2.51 -7.16
CA TYR A 131 6.70 1.63 -7.09
C TYR A 131 6.18 1.54 -5.68
N GLU A 132 4.87 1.37 -5.59
CA GLU A 132 4.17 1.15 -4.34
C GLU A 132 3.42 -0.17 -4.44
N VAL A 133 3.66 -1.06 -3.48
CA VAL A 133 3.02 -2.36 -3.37
C VAL A 133 2.18 -2.36 -2.10
N GLN A 134 0.87 -2.54 -2.25
CA GLN A 134 -0.11 -2.64 -1.17
C GLN A 134 -0.88 -3.96 -1.27
N ASP A 135 -1.72 -4.28 -0.29
CA ASP A 135 -2.69 -5.38 -0.45
C ASP A 135 -3.57 -5.06 -1.65
N GLY A 136 -3.62 -5.98 -2.62
CA GLY A 136 -4.53 -5.85 -3.74
C GLY A 136 -4.04 -4.93 -4.87
N SER A 137 -2.91 -4.23 -4.75
CA SER A 137 -2.48 -3.29 -5.81
C SER A 137 -0.97 -3.07 -5.95
N LEU A 138 -0.59 -2.79 -7.19
CA LEU A 138 0.75 -2.34 -7.59
C LEU A 138 0.63 -1.05 -8.40
N ARG A 139 1.42 -0.04 -8.04
CA ARG A 139 1.35 1.29 -8.67
C ARG A 139 2.73 1.82 -8.98
N CYS A 140 2.83 2.58 -10.06
CA CYS A 140 4.01 3.36 -10.41
C CYS A 140 3.64 4.84 -10.38
N GLN A 141 4.07 5.56 -9.34
CA GLN A 141 3.86 6.99 -9.04
C GLN A 141 3.02 7.78 -10.07
N GLY A 142 1.69 7.63 -10.02
CA GLY A 142 0.74 8.38 -10.86
C GLY A 142 0.70 8.04 -12.36
N LEU A 143 1.61 7.19 -12.86
CA LEU A 143 1.68 6.77 -14.26
C LEU A 143 0.66 5.67 -14.57
N TRP A 144 0.70 4.60 -13.78
CA TRP A 144 -0.19 3.45 -13.88
C TRP A 144 -0.37 2.76 -12.54
N SER A 145 -1.48 2.04 -12.41
CA SER A 145 -1.83 1.25 -11.23
C SER A 145 -2.64 0.06 -11.69
N ILE A 146 -2.40 -1.11 -11.12
CA ILE A 146 -3.13 -2.34 -11.44
C ILE A 146 -3.54 -3.04 -10.15
N HIS A 147 -4.70 -3.68 -10.18
CA HIS A 147 -5.12 -4.59 -9.12
C HIS A 147 -4.40 -5.93 -9.28
N ILE A 148 -3.81 -6.41 -8.20
CA ILE A 148 -3.10 -7.68 -8.16
C ILE A 148 -3.56 -8.46 -6.94
N ASP A 149 -3.54 -9.77 -7.01
CA ASP A 149 -3.66 -10.63 -5.85
C ASP A 149 -2.26 -11.08 -5.43
N ASN A 150 -1.72 -10.40 -4.42
CA ASN A 150 -0.45 -10.69 -3.78
C ASN A 150 -0.62 -11.31 -2.38
N GLY A 151 -1.82 -11.80 -2.06
CA GLY A 151 -2.19 -12.34 -0.74
C GLY A 151 -1.61 -13.73 -0.44
N LEU A 152 -1.14 -14.46 -1.46
CA LEU A 152 -0.59 -15.80 -1.34
C LEU A 152 0.95 -15.79 -1.34
N PRO A 153 1.60 -16.75 -0.65
CA PRO A 153 3.06 -16.75 -0.49
C PRO A 153 3.80 -17.11 -1.77
N ASN A 154 3.27 -18.05 -2.56
CA ASN A 154 4.04 -18.71 -3.63
C ASN A 154 3.86 -18.06 -5.01
N HIS A 155 2.80 -17.29 -5.20
CA HIS A 155 2.46 -16.71 -6.50
C HIS A 155 1.70 -15.41 -6.35
N VAL A 156 1.68 -14.65 -7.45
CA VAL A 156 0.81 -13.48 -7.64
C VAL A 156 -0.17 -13.81 -8.76
N SER A 157 -1.40 -13.30 -8.66
CA SER A 157 -2.34 -13.40 -9.77
C SER A 157 -2.91 -12.04 -10.16
N VAL A 158 -3.29 -11.92 -11.44
CA VAL A 158 -3.90 -10.72 -12.02
C VAL A 158 -4.97 -11.17 -13.00
N PHE A 159 -6.10 -10.46 -13.07
CA PHE A 159 -7.08 -10.77 -14.10
C PHE A 159 -6.58 -10.38 -15.49
N LEU A 160 -6.86 -11.23 -16.47
CA LEU A 160 -6.38 -11.09 -17.85
C LEU A 160 -6.76 -9.72 -18.45
N GLY A 161 -7.98 -9.25 -18.17
CA GLY A 161 -8.43 -7.94 -18.63
C GLY A 161 -7.73 -6.75 -17.95
N ASP A 162 -7.33 -6.89 -16.68
CA ASP A 162 -6.60 -5.84 -15.97
C ASP A 162 -5.17 -5.69 -16.53
N LEU A 163 -4.52 -6.80 -16.92
CA LEU A 163 -3.21 -6.77 -17.60
C LEU A 163 -3.28 -5.95 -18.90
N GLY A 164 -4.34 -6.11 -19.69
CA GLY A 164 -4.50 -5.35 -20.93
C GLY A 164 -4.93 -3.91 -20.73
N ARG A 165 -5.80 -3.66 -19.76
CA ARG A 165 -6.34 -2.33 -19.46
C ARG A 165 -5.27 -1.42 -18.85
N ASP A 166 -4.64 -1.89 -17.77
CA ASP A 166 -3.96 -1.03 -16.81
C ASP A 166 -2.44 -1.10 -16.88
N MET A 167 -1.87 -2.25 -17.28
CA MET A 167 -0.42 -2.45 -17.32
C MET A 167 0.20 -1.95 -18.63
N PRO A 168 1.26 -1.11 -18.61
CA PRO A 168 1.97 -0.72 -19.81
C PRO A 168 2.59 -1.92 -20.55
N TYR A 169 2.71 -1.82 -21.87
CA TYR A 169 3.22 -2.93 -22.70
C TYR A 169 4.59 -3.46 -22.25
N LYS A 170 5.53 -2.58 -21.88
CA LYS A 170 6.84 -2.99 -21.35
C LYS A 170 6.75 -3.78 -20.04
N GLU A 171 5.78 -3.44 -19.19
CA GLU A 171 5.53 -4.17 -17.95
C GLU A 171 4.87 -5.51 -18.24
N GLN A 172 3.92 -5.58 -19.19
CA GLN A 172 3.35 -6.86 -19.64
C GLN A 172 4.44 -7.83 -20.15
N GLN A 173 5.42 -7.32 -20.91
CA GLN A 173 6.57 -8.12 -21.38
C GLN A 173 7.42 -8.66 -20.23
N TYR A 174 7.64 -7.85 -19.19
CA TYR A 174 8.35 -8.29 -17.99
C TYR A 174 7.56 -9.37 -17.24
N TRP A 175 6.27 -9.15 -16.98
CA TRP A 175 5.40 -10.11 -16.28
C TRP A 175 5.29 -11.45 -17.02
N LYS A 176 5.28 -11.42 -18.35
CA LYS A 176 5.25 -12.63 -19.19
C LYS A 176 6.41 -13.58 -18.91
N LEU A 177 7.57 -13.09 -18.48
CA LEU A 177 8.72 -13.93 -18.12
C LEU A 177 8.47 -14.80 -16.87
N PHE A 178 7.54 -14.39 -16.02
CA PHE A 178 7.19 -15.07 -14.77
C PHE A 178 5.84 -15.79 -14.83
N ASN A 179 5.16 -15.73 -15.98
CA ASN A 179 3.84 -16.34 -16.14
C ASN A 179 3.95 -17.86 -16.07
N VAL A 180 3.11 -18.47 -15.24
CA VAL A 180 3.04 -19.92 -15.04
C VAL A 180 1.66 -20.44 -15.41
N PRO A 181 1.57 -21.71 -15.87
CA PRO A 181 0.28 -22.37 -16.03
C PRO A 181 -0.52 -22.40 -14.72
N PRO A 182 -1.86 -22.43 -14.79
CA PRO A 182 -2.72 -22.39 -13.60
C PRO A 182 -2.76 -23.70 -12.80
N GLU A 183 -1.83 -24.65 -13.01
CA GLU A 183 -1.88 -25.99 -12.42
C GLU A 183 -2.01 -25.94 -10.90
N SER A 184 -3.21 -26.25 -10.39
CA SER A 184 -3.62 -26.16 -8.98
C SER A 184 -3.58 -24.77 -8.32
N LEU A 185 -3.20 -23.72 -9.06
CA LEU A 185 -3.14 -22.36 -8.55
C LEU A 185 -4.54 -21.76 -8.45
N LYS A 186 -4.74 -20.97 -7.40
CA LYS A 186 -5.99 -20.29 -7.11
C LYS A 186 -5.70 -18.85 -6.72
N ILE A 187 -6.69 -17.99 -6.90
CA ILE A 187 -6.68 -16.67 -6.28
C ILE A 187 -6.89 -16.80 -4.77
N SER A 188 -6.44 -15.81 -4.00
CA SER A 188 -6.69 -15.75 -2.56
C SER A 188 -8.18 -15.58 -2.25
N GLU A 189 -8.57 -16.02 -1.05
CA GLU A 189 -9.94 -15.84 -0.56
C GLU A 189 -10.32 -14.35 -0.52
N GLY A 190 -9.40 -13.48 -0.08
CA GLY A 190 -9.60 -12.03 -0.09
C GLY A 190 -9.85 -11.49 -1.50
N SER A 191 -9.07 -11.94 -2.49
CA SER A 191 -9.26 -11.57 -3.89
C SER A 191 -10.61 -12.06 -4.43
N PHE A 192 -11.00 -13.29 -4.11
CA PHE A 192 -12.29 -13.85 -4.51
C PHE A 192 -13.47 -13.04 -3.94
N ARG A 193 -13.48 -12.79 -2.63
CA ARG A 193 -14.53 -12.02 -1.94
C ARG A 193 -14.65 -10.60 -2.49
N ARG A 194 -13.53 -9.91 -2.71
CA ARG A 194 -13.52 -8.54 -3.27
C ARG A 194 -14.01 -8.51 -4.73
N SER A 195 -13.56 -9.46 -5.54
CA SER A 195 -13.77 -9.41 -7.00
C SER A 195 -15.11 -10.00 -7.45
N PHE A 196 -15.62 -11.00 -6.74
CA PHE A 196 -16.83 -11.74 -7.12
C PHE A 196 -18.01 -11.52 -6.18
N LEU A 197 -17.78 -11.27 -4.88
CA LEU A 197 -18.84 -11.07 -3.89
C LEU A 197 -19.08 -9.58 -3.54
N GLY A 198 -18.16 -8.69 -3.91
CA GLY A 198 -18.25 -7.26 -3.58
C GLY A 198 -18.09 -6.98 -2.08
N GLU A 199 -17.42 -7.86 -1.35
CA GLU A 199 -17.23 -7.75 0.08
C GLU A 199 -15.90 -7.06 0.43
N PHE A 200 -15.90 -6.30 1.52
CA PHE A 200 -14.64 -5.92 2.17
C PHE A 200 -14.02 -7.19 2.78
N ALA A 201 -12.77 -7.46 2.42
CA ALA A 201 -12.02 -8.61 2.91
C ALA A 201 -10.60 -8.21 3.25
N ASP A 202 -10.17 -8.56 4.45
CA ASP A 202 -8.80 -8.36 4.92
C ASP A 202 -7.83 -9.29 4.17
N SER A 203 -6.58 -8.85 4.07
CA SER A 203 -5.50 -9.65 3.50
C SER A 203 -5.18 -10.88 4.36
N SER A 204 -5.01 -12.04 3.71
CA SER A 204 -4.40 -13.22 4.32
C SER A 204 -2.88 -13.17 4.40
N SER A 205 -2.23 -12.25 3.67
CA SER A 205 -0.78 -12.10 3.67
C SER A 205 -0.28 -11.62 5.05
N PRO A 206 0.73 -12.29 5.64
CA PRO A 206 1.28 -11.92 6.94
C PRO A 206 1.77 -10.47 7.02
N GLU A 207 2.34 -9.94 5.93
CA GLU A 207 2.87 -8.56 5.91
C GLU A 207 1.79 -7.50 6.00
N PHE A 208 0.71 -7.64 5.22
CA PHE A 208 -0.39 -6.68 5.22
C PHE A 208 -1.21 -6.81 6.47
N ARG A 209 -1.39 -8.03 6.99
CA ARG A 209 -2.04 -8.27 8.27
C ARG A 209 -1.27 -7.59 9.41
N PHE A 210 0.04 -7.79 9.49
CA PHE A 210 0.88 -7.12 10.47
C PHE A 210 0.76 -5.59 10.38
N LYS A 211 0.93 -5.02 9.17
CA LYS A 211 0.87 -3.56 8.98
C LYS A 211 -0.48 -2.98 9.41
N SER A 212 -1.59 -3.61 8.99
CA SER A 212 -2.94 -3.19 9.35
C SER A 212 -3.21 -3.25 10.85
N GLU A 213 -2.82 -4.34 11.51
CA GLU A 213 -3.03 -4.50 12.97
C GLU A 213 -2.11 -3.55 13.76
N PHE A 214 -0.89 -3.30 13.29
CA PHE A 214 0.06 -2.39 13.93
C PHE A 214 -0.40 -0.92 13.87
N GLU A 215 -0.91 -0.47 12.72
CA GLU A 215 -1.48 0.87 12.58
C GLU A 215 -2.74 1.04 13.43
N GLN A 216 -3.64 0.05 13.43
CA GLN A 216 -4.82 0.05 14.29
C GLN A 216 -4.46 0.11 15.78
N LEU A 217 -3.46 -0.66 16.23
CA LEU A 217 -3.00 -0.63 17.61
C LEU A 217 -2.51 0.77 17.98
N ASN A 218 -1.68 1.40 17.16
CA ASN A 218 -1.17 2.75 17.44
C ASN A 218 -2.30 3.79 17.52
N ASN A 219 -3.26 3.72 16.60
CA ASN A 219 -4.42 4.61 16.61
C ASN A 219 -5.25 4.40 17.88
N LYS A 220 -5.62 3.16 18.20
CA LYS A 220 -6.41 2.82 19.40
C LYS A 220 -5.69 3.17 20.69
N TRP A 221 -4.38 2.93 20.77
CA TRP A 221 -3.58 3.29 21.92
C TRP A 221 -3.56 4.81 22.13
N LYS A 222 -3.35 5.58 21.06
CA LYS A 222 -3.35 7.04 21.12
C LYS A 222 -4.71 7.60 21.50
N GLU A 223 -5.79 7.04 20.95
CA GLU A 223 -7.16 7.38 21.34
C GLU A 223 -7.41 7.14 22.84
N HIS A 224 -6.93 6.02 23.37
CA HIS A 224 -7.18 5.62 24.75
C HIS A 224 -6.30 6.36 25.77
N PHE A 225 -4.98 6.47 25.53
CA PHE A 225 -4.03 7.04 26.49
C PHE A 225 -3.57 8.47 26.17
N GLY A 226 -3.81 8.98 24.97
CA GLY A 226 -3.41 10.33 24.54
C GLY A 226 -1.96 10.47 24.06
N TRP A 227 -1.19 9.38 23.97
CA TRP A 227 0.19 9.36 23.48
C TRP A 227 0.44 8.16 22.55
N ASN A 228 1.49 8.18 21.74
CA ASN A 228 1.77 7.08 20.80
C ASN A 228 2.58 5.97 21.48
N LEU A 229 2.12 4.72 21.45
CA LEU A 229 2.90 3.57 21.94
C LEU A 229 4.22 3.43 21.18
N PHE A 230 4.12 3.46 19.85
CA PHE A 230 5.24 3.53 18.93
C PHE A 230 5.31 4.93 18.33
N LEU A 231 6.48 5.56 18.40
CA LEU A 231 6.74 6.86 17.79
C LEU A 231 6.59 6.75 16.26
N PRO A 232 5.92 7.73 15.62
CA PRO A 232 5.88 7.79 14.16
C PRO A 232 7.30 7.87 13.59
N LEU A 233 7.55 7.12 12.52
CA LEU A 233 8.82 7.18 11.82
C LEU A 233 9.01 8.53 11.13
N SER A 234 10.26 8.99 11.10
CA SER A 234 10.65 10.14 10.29
C SER A 234 10.42 9.84 8.80
N GLN A 235 10.30 10.87 7.95
CA GLN A 235 10.13 10.68 6.52
C GLN A 235 11.27 9.84 5.90
N GLU A 236 12.49 10.02 6.39
CA GLU A 236 13.68 9.28 5.94
C GLU A 236 13.65 7.81 6.37
N ASP A 237 12.88 7.46 7.41
CA ASP A 237 12.78 6.11 7.95
C ASP A 237 11.51 5.36 7.49
N GLN A 238 10.56 6.00 6.81
CA GLN A 238 9.30 5.38 6.38
C GLN A 238 9.52 4.10 5.54
N HIS A 239 10.58 4.10 4.73
CA HIS A 239 10.97 2.94 3.93
C HIS A 239 11.22 1.67 4.76
N PHE A 240 11.57 1.77 6.05
CA PHE A 240 11.69 0.58 6.90
C PHE A 240 10.35 -0.11 7.07
N PHE A 241 9.30 0.64 7.42
CA PHE A 241 7.98 0.05 7.61
C PHE A 241 7.43 -0.50 6.29
N GLU A 242 7.61 0.23 5.18
CA GLU A 242 7.23 -0.22 3.84
C GLU A 242 7.92 -1.54 3.44
N ASN A 243 9.20 -1.69 3.79
CA ASN A 243 9.99 -2.89 3.51
C ASN A 243 9.72 -4.09 4.43
N ILE A 244 8.82 -4.00 5.41
CA ILE A 244 8.39 -5.17 6.19
C ILE A 244 7.48 -6.03 5.29
N ARG A 245 8.01 -7.19 4.87
CA ARG A 245 7.36 -8.10 3.93
C ARG A 245 7.74 -9.56 4.16
N THR A 246 6.98 -10.47 3.56
CA THR A 246 7.42 -11.87 3.42
C THR A 246 8.59 -11.95 2.43
N LEU A 247 9.44 -12.97 2.60
CA LEU A 247 10.61 -13.14 1.73
C LEU A 247 10.17 -13.70 0.37
N ILE A 248 10.79 -13.19 -0.70
CA ILE A 248 10.66 -13.79 -2.04
C ILE A 248 11.55 -15.04 -2.15
N ALA A 249 12.74 -15.00 -1.55
CA ALA A 249 13.66 -16.12 -1.54
C ALA A 249 14.22 -16.33 -0.12
N ASP A 250 14.61 -17.56 0.21
CA ASP A 250 15.30 -17.90 1.46
C ASP A 250 16.77 -17.38 1.48
N SER A 251 16.93 -16.07 1.28
CA SER A 251 18.21 -15.40 1.28
C SER A 251 18.46 -14.75 2.65
N GLN A 252 19.68 -14.96 3.15
CA GLN A 252 20.12 -14.36 4.41
C GLN A 252 20.05 -12.82 4.38
N ARG A 253 20.36 -12.22 3.23
CA ARG A 253 20.35 -10.77 3.05
C ARG A 253 18.94 -10.19 3.22
N GLU A 254 17.96 -10.81 2.58
CA GLU A 254 16.56 -10.38 2.69
C GLU A 254 16.04 -10.59 4.11
N PHE A 255 16.37 -11.72 4.73
CA PHE A 255 16.07 -11.99 6.14
C PHE A 255 16.64 -10.90 7.07
N ASP A 256 17.93 -10.60 6.94
CA ASP A 256 18.61 -9.62 7.79
C ASP A 256 17.98 -8.22 7.64
N ASN A 257 17.60 -7.85 6.41
CA ASN A 257 16.92 -6.59 6.11
C ASN A 257 15.52 -6.49 6.73
N VAL A 258 14.70 -7.54 6.59
CA VAL A 258 13.32 -7.54 7.14
C VAL A 258 13.35 -7.50 8.67
N ILE A 259 14.22 -8.27 9.33
CA ILE A 259 14.36 -8.24 10.79
C ILE A 259 14.84 -6.87 11.27
N PHE A 260 15.77 -6.24 10.55
CA PHE A 260 16.24 -4.88 10.88
C PHE A 260 15.10 -3.85 10.76
N ALA A 261 14.37 -3.88 9.64
CA ALA A 261 13.24 -3.01 9.37
C ALA A 261 12.12 -3.16 10.40
N LEU A 262 11.79 -4.41 10.76
CA LEU A 262 10.78 -4.73 11.77
C LEU A 262 11.19 -4.17 13.13
N ALA A 263 12.41 -4.44 13.60
CA ALA A 263 12.89 -3.96 14.90
C ALA A 263 12.99 -2.42 14.95
N LYS A 264 13.41 -1.78 13.86
CA LYS A 264 13.49 -0.31 13.78
C LYS A 264 12.11 0.34 13.85
N SER A 265 11.14 -0.19 13.10
CA SER A 265 9.76 0.32 13.04
C SER A 265 8.94 0.02 14.29
N THR A 266 9.38 -0.94 15.11
CA THR A 266 8.65 -1.39 16.30
C THR A 266 9.45 -1.12 17.57
N ILE A 267 10.39 -2.00 17.92
CA ILE A 267 11.09 -2.03 19.21
C ILE A 267 11.89 -0.75 19.46
N ASP A 268 12.63 -0.27 18.46
CA ASP A 268 13.40 0.99 18.58
C ASP A 268 12.49 2.22 18.59
N SER A 269 11.26 2.08 18.09
CA SER A 269 10.25 3.15 18.06
C SER A 269 9.38 3.17 19.33
N LEU A 270 9.60 2.30 20.32
CA LEU A 270 8.85 2.37 21.58
C LEU A 270 9.04 3.73 22.27
N ASN A 271 7.93 4.37 22.66
CA ASN A 271 7.95 5.70 23.25
C ASN A 271 8.34 5.68 24.73
N VAL A 272 9.63 5.49 25.00
CA VAL A 272 10.20 5.37 26.36
C VAL A 272 9.82 6.54 27.26
N LYS A 273 9.76 7.76 26.71
CA LYS A 273 9.44 8.97 27.49
C LYS A 273 8.05 8.91 28.10
N ASP A 274 7.04 8.63 27.28
CA ASP A 274 5.65 8.59 27.75
C ASP A 274 5.36 7.30 28.55
N MET A 275 6.05 6.20 28.24
CA MET A 275 6.00 4.98 29.07
C MET A 275 6.45 5.23 30.52
N ARG A 276 7.58 5.90 30.70
CA ARG A 276 8.07 6.27 32.04
C ARG A 276 7.07 7.18 32.77
N THR A 277 6.49 8.14 32.04
CA THR A 277 5.47 9.05 32.58
C THR A 277 4.23 8.29 33.02
N PHE A 278 3.77 7.30 32.25
CA PHE A 278 2.61 6.46 32.56
C PHE A 278 2.84 5.53 33.77
N LEU A 279 4.05 4.99 33.91
CA LEU A 279 4.43 4.17 35.06
C LEU A 279 4.62 5.01 36.34
N GLY A 280 5.09 6.24 36.21
CA GLY A 280 5.22 7.17 37.33
C GLY A 280 6.18 6.63 38.40
N LYS A 281 5.71 6.56 39.65
CA LYS A 281 6.53 6.09 40.79
C LYS A 281 6.88 4.61 40.75
N ASP A 282 6.15 3.81 39.96
CA ASP A 282 6.41 2.38 39.80
C ASP A 282 7.55 2.12 38.80
N CYS A 283 8.00 3.16 38.08
CA CYS A 283 9.05 3.06 37.08
C CYS A 283 10.43 2.94 37.74
N ASN A 284 11.22 1.94 37.32
CA ASN A 284 12.66 1.93 37.57
C ASN A 284 13.38 2.76 36.50
N ASP A 285 14.18 3.75 36.92
CA ASP A 285 14.90 4.63 35.99
C ASP A 285 15.89 3.86 35.09
N GLU A 286 16.39 2.71 35.54
CA GLU A 286 17.30 1.87 34.76
C GLU A 286 16.59 0.94 33.74
N SER A 287 15.26 0.81 33.81
CA SER A 287 14.50 -0.08 32.91
C SER A 287 14.66 0.35 31.45
N LYS A 288 15.01 -0.62 30.59
CA LYS A 288 15.11 -0.43 29.14
C LYS A 288 13.71 -0.51 28.48
N SER A 289 13.60 -0.11 27.22
CA SER A 289 12.32 -0.03 26.48
C SER A 289 11.43 -1.27 26.59
N LEU A 290 11.97 -2.47 26.35
CA LEU A 290 11.21 -3.72 26.45
C LEU A 290 10.79 -4.07 27.88
N GLN A 291 11.57 -3.67 28.88
CA GLN A 291 11.23 -3.88 30.30
C GLN A 291 10.11 -2.92 30.73
N LEU A 292 10.18 -1.66 30.31
CA LEU A 292 9.10 -0.69 30.51
C LEU A 292 7.80 -1.16 29.84
N PHE A 293 7.90 -1.73 28.64
CA PHE A 293 6.73 -2.29 27.96
C PHE A 293 6.14 -3.47 28.75
N GLU A 294 6.97 -4.37 29.29
CA GLU A 294 6.52 -5.45 30.18
C GLU A 294 5.80 -4.94 31.42
N GLU A 295 6.37 -3.93 32.10
CA GLU A 295 5.76 -3.28 33.26
C GLU A 295 4.39 -2.66 32.92
N ILE A 296 4.25 -2.04 31.75
CA ILE A 296 2.97 -1.50 31.27
C ILE A 296 1.96 -2.62 31.03
N LEU A 297 2.35 -3.70 30.35
CA LEU A 297 1.46 -4.84 30.11
C LEU A 297 0.97 -5.45 31.43
N ILE A 298 1.85 -5.55 32.43
CA ILE A 298 1.48 -6.03 33.77
C ILE A 298 0.51 -5.07 34.45
N LYS A 299 0.78 -3.75 34.39
CA LYS A 299 -0.08 -2.71 34.96
C LYS A 299 -1.48 -2.68 34.31
N LEU A 300 -1.55 -2.98 33.02
CA LEU A 300 -2.81 -3.14 32.27
C LEU A 300 -3.43 -4.53 32.43
N HIS A 301 -2.89 -5.42 33.27
CA HIS A 301 -3.40 -6.78 33.46
C HIS A 301 -3.48 -7.63 32.17
N VAL A 302 -2.59 -7.37 31.21
CA VAL A 302 -2.49 -8.17 29.98
C VAL A 302 -1.91 -9.55 30.30
N LEU A 303 -2.61 -10.60 29.90
CA LEU A 303 -2.18 -11.99 30.13
C LEU A 303 -0.89 -12.32 29.36
N ASN A 304 -0.02 -13.09 30.01
CA ASN A 304 1.26 -13.57 29.47
C ASN A 304 2.18 -12.43 28.99
N ALA A 305 2.24 -11.33 29.73
CA ALA A 305 3.08 -10.17 29.42
C ALA A 305 4.55 -10.54 29.15
N LEU A 306 5.12 -11.44 29.97
CA LEU A 306 6.51 -11.89 29.81
C LEU A 306 6.73 -12.62 28.47
N ASP A 307 5.81 -13.48 28.04
CA ASP A 307 5.93 -14.22 26.77
C ASP A 307 5.88 -13.26 25.58
N LYS A 308 4.98 -12.27 25.63
CA LYS A 308 4.85 -11.22 24.61
C LYS A 308 6.12 -10.39 24.49
N VAL A 309 6.72 -10.01 25.62
CA VAL A 309 7.98 -9.24 25.64
C VAL A 309 9.16 -10.11 25.22
N ASN A 310 9.19 -11.40 25.57
CA ASN A 310 10.22 -12.34 25.13
C ASN A 310 10.20 -12.55 23.61
N PHE A 311 9.01 -12.57 22.99
CA PHE A 311 8.87 -12.56 21.54
C PHE A 311 9.57 -11.34 20.92
N LEU A 312 9.30 -10.12 21.41
CA LEU A 312 9.97 -8.90 20.94
C LEU A 312 11.47 -8.93 21.22
N ARG A 313 11.88 -9.46 22.37
CA ARG A 313 13.29 -9.62 22.75
C ARG A 313 14.04 -10.54 21.78
N ASN A 314 13.38 -11.59 21.27
CA ASN A 314 13.97 -12.47 20.25
C ASN A 314 14.22 -11.72 18.94
N ILE A 315 13.28 -10.89 18.49
CA ILE A 315 13.46 -10.02 17.32
C ILE A 315 14.64 -9.06 17.53
N GLN A 316 14.71 -8.40 18.70
CA GLN A 316 15.82 -7.50 19.03
C GLN A 316 17.17 -8.22 19.04
N ASN A 317 17.22 -9.42 19.62
CA ASN A 317 18.44 -10.23 19.66
C ASN A 317 18.87 -10.67 18.25
N LEU A 318 17.92 -10.99 17.35
CA LEU A 318 18.23 -11.30 15.96
C LEU A 318 18.79 -10.09 15.23
N ARG A 319 18.19 -8.90 15.42
CA ARG A 319 18.74 -7.65 14.88
C ARG A 319 20.18 -7.43 15.36
N SER A 320 20.45 -7.55 16.66
CA SER A 320 21.77 -7.28 17.22
C SER A 320 22.82 -8.34 16.84
N SER A 321 22.41 -9.58 16.59
CA SER A 321 23.34 -10.70 16.34
C SER A 321 23.50 -11.08 14.86
N SER A 322 22.57 -10.66 13.99
CA SER A 322 22.57 -10.98 12.56
C SER A 322 22.75 -9.75 11.68
N SER A 323 21.89 -8.76 11.83
CA SER A 323 21.77 -7.64 10.88
C SER A 323 22.68 -6.45 11.20
N ALA A 324 22.98 -6.20 12.48
CA ALA A 324 23.77 -5.05 12.93
C ALA A 324 25.24 -5.37 13.22
N HIS A 325 25.59 -6.63 13.52
CA HIS A 325 26.94 -7.04 13.91
C HIS A 325 27.36 -8.36 13.27
N ARG A 326 28.68 -8.63 13.24
CA ARG A 326 29.23 -9.90 12.74
C ARG A 326 28.62 -11.07 13.52
N LYS A 327 28.11 -12.05 12.79
CA LYS A 327 27.49 -13.26 13.35
C LYS A 327 28.46 -13.93 14.33
N GLY A 328 27.99 -14.11 15.56
CA GLY A 328 28.75 -14.67 16.66
C GLY A 328 27.93 -15.71 17.44
N LYS A 329 28.42 -16.07 18.64
CA LYS A 329 27.84 -17.15 19.47
C LYS A 329 26.34 -16.97 19.77
N GLN A 330 25.86 -15.72 19.87
CA GLN A 330 24.45 -15.42 20.16
C GLN A 330 23.52 -15.77 18.99
N PHE A 331 23.95 -15.51 17.75
CA PHE A 331 23.19 -15.90 16.55
C PHE A 331 23.12 -17.42 16.42
N GLU A 332 24.23 -18.12 16.63
CA GLU A 332 24.26 -19.59 16.61
C GLU A 332 23.37 -20.21 17.69
N LYS A 333 23.27 -19.58 18.87
CA LYS A 333 22.35 -20.00 19.93
C LYS A 333 20.88 -19.81 19.53
N LEU A 334 20.52 -18.67 18.96
CA LEU A 334 19.14 -18.43 18.51
C LEU A 334 18.75 -19.36 17.36
N LYS A 335 19.69 -19.58 16.44
CA LYS A 335 19.55 -20.53 15.35
C LYS A 335 19.32 -21.93 15.88
N SER A 336 20.10 -22.38 16.87
CA SER A 336 19.93 -23.71 17.47
C SER A 336 18.65 -23.86 18.31
N GLN A 337 18.04 -22.78 18.76
CA GLN A 337 16.76 -22.82 19.49
C GLN A 337 15.53 -22.82 18.58
N THR A 338 15.70 -22.52 17.29
CA THR A 338 14.58 -22.38 16.34
C THR A 338 14.75 -23.30 15.14
N VAL A 339 13.93 -24.35 15.06
CA VAL A 339 14.00 -25.37 13.98
C VAL A 339 13.97 -24.74 12.58
N LEU A 340 13.14 -23.72 12.36
CA LEU A 340 13.06 -23.01 11.07
C LEU A 340 14.40 -22.35 10.69
N LEU A 341 15.06 -21.69 11.65
CA LEU A 341 16.37 -21.06 11.41
C LEU A 341 17.49 -22.10 11.23
N GLN A 342 17.41 -23.26 11.91
CA GLN A 342 18.35 -24.37 11.68
C GLN A 342 18.27 -24.87 10.24
N ASN A 343 17.04 -25.06 9.75
CA ASN A 343 16.75 -25.57 8.41
C ASN A 343 16.85 -24.50 7.31
N LYS A 344 17.27 -23.27 7.64
CA LYS A 344 17.32 -22.11 6.72
C LYS A 344 15.98 -21.79 6.04
N GLN A 345 14.87 -22.06 6.73
CA GLN A 345 13.52 -21.72 6.29
C GLN A 345 13.19 -20.30 6.78
N TYR A 346 13.89 -19.30 6.22
CA TYR A 346 13.79 -17.91 6.62
C TYR A 346 12.43 -17.30 6.27
N GLN A 347 11.88 -17.66 5.11
CA GLN A 347 10.54 -17.25 4.70
C GLN A 347 9.50 -17.67 5.74
N ASN A 348 9.43 -18.96 6.06
CA ASN A 348 8.50 -19.49 7.06
C ASN A 348 8.69 -18.85 8.44
N TYR A 349 9.94 -18.56 8.82
CA TYR A 349 10.22 -17.88 10.08
C TYR A 349 9.67 -16.46 10.10
N VAL A 350 9.91 -15.67 9.05
CA VAL A 350 9.41 -14.29 8.97
C VAL A 350 7.89 -14.26 8.90
N GLU A 351 7.26 -15.16 8.13
CA GLU A 351 5.80 -15.30 8.11
C GLU A 351 5.24 -15.58 9.53
N SER A 352 5.89 -16.48 10.27
CA SER A 352 5.52 -16.77 11.67
C SER A 352 5.69 -15.56 12.58
N VAL A 353 6.79 -14.81 12.45
CA VAL A 353 7.04 -13.59 13.23
C VAL A 353 5.98 -12.53 12.92
N LEU A 354 5.69 -12.26 11.65
CA LEU A 354 4.70 -11.26 11.25
C LEU A 354 3.29 -11.62 11.74
N ASN A 355 2.89 -12.90 11.61
CA ASN A 355 1.62 -13.38 12.14
C ASN A 355 1.55 -13.27 13.67
N THR A 356 2.60 -13.68 14.39
CA THR A 356 2.66 -13.59 15.85
C THR A 356 2.58 -12.14 16.32
N PHE A 357 3.25 -11.21 15.61
CA PHE A 357 3.18 -9.79 15.91
C PHE A 357 1.78 -9.23 15.63
N ALA A 358 1.15 -9.62 14.53
CA ALA A 358 -0.22 -9.23 14.21
C ALA A 358 -1.21 -9.70 15.29
N GLU A 359 -1.09 -10.95 15.78
CA GLU A 359 -1.91 -11.45 16.89
C GLU A 359 -1.66 -10.67 18.18
N LEU A 360 -0.39 -10.35 18.50
CA LEU A 360 -0.06 -9.50 19.65
C LEU A 360 -0.78 -8.14 19.55
N CYS A 361 -0.75 -7.49 18.38
CA CYS A 361 -1.43 -6.21 18.17
C CYS A 361 -2.94 -6.36 18.38
N LYS A 362 -3.54 -7.40 17.80
CA LYS A 362 -4.97 -7.69 17.92
C LYS A 362 -5.41 -7.97 19.36
N GLU A 363 -4.61 -8.72 20.12
CA GLU A 363 -4.85 -8.97 21.54
C GLU A 363 -4.85 -7.67 22.35
N LEU A 364 -3.88 -6.79 22.10
CA LEU A 364 -3.79 -5.49 22.78
C LEU A 364 -4.96 -4.57 22.39
N ILE A 365 -5.32 -4.50 21.10
CA ILE A 365 -6.51 -3.74 20.64
C ILE A 365 -7.77 -4.22 21.36
N LYS A 366 -7.96 -5.54 21.42
CA LYS A 366 -9.10 -6.16 22.09
C LYS A 366 -9.11 -5.82 23.58
N HIS A 367 -7.95 -5.88 24.25
CA HIS A 367 -7.80 -5.52 25.66
C HIS A 367 -8.22 -4.06 25.92
N LEU A 368 -7.73 -3.11 25.12
CA LEU A 368 -8.10 -1.69 25.23
C LEU A 368 -9.58 -1.41 24.99
N SER A 369 -10.25 -2.25 24.21
CA SER A 369 -11.68 -2.12 23.92
C SER A 369 -12.59 -2.59 25.07
N PHE A 370 -12.06 -3.34 26.04
CA PHE A 370 -12.79 -3.75 27.23
C PHE A 370 -12.57 -2.84 28.44
N GLU A 371 -11.54 -2.00 28.42
CA GLU A 371 -11.25 -1.03 29.48
C GLU A 371 -12.02 0.30 29.31
N THR A 372 -12.59 0.56 28.13
CA THR A 372 -13.56 1.65 27.85
C THR A 372 -14.98 1.22 28.15
#